data_AF-A0AAV8ZZY4-F1
#
_entry.id   AF-A0AAV8ZZY4-F1
#
_cell.length_a   1.000
_cell.length_b   1.000
_cell.length_c   1.000
_cell.angle_alpha   90.00
_cell.angle_beta   90.00
_cell.angle_gamma   90.00
#
_symmetry.space_group_name_H-M   'P 1'
#
loop_
_entity.id
_entity.type
_entity.pdbx_description
1 polymer ?
#
loop_
_entity_poly.entity_id
_entity_poly.type
_entity_poly.pdbx_seq_one_letter_code
_entity_poly.pdbx_strand_id
1 'polypeptide(L)'
;MVLLHKVSPLLLQTESNRPFFVPKVVSIGPYHHGDAHLAAMEPLKKQASEKFYTAARQRVRAVAERVRDMYEMDPGIKMDDEEFTDMLFLDACFVVHFISSYQIYMESRSSV
;
A
#
# COMPACT_ATOMS: atom_id res chain seq x y z
N MET A 1 -9.67 4.05 -3.78
CA MET A 1 -9.74 2.61 -4.03
C MET A 1 -8.31 2.09 -4.03
N VAL A 2 -8.04 1.11 -3.17
CA VAL A 2 -6.73 0.49 -3.01
C VAL A 2 -6.77 -0.83 -3.78
N LEU A 3 -5.80 -1.09 -4.66
CA LEU A 3 -5.72 -2.34 -5.39
C LEU A 3 -4.48 -3.11 -4.98
N LEU A 4 -4.71 -4.28 -4.39
CA LEU A 4 -3.69 -5.20 -3.91
C LEU A 4 -3.37 -6.31 -4.93
N HIS A 5 -4.06 -6.38 -6.06
CA HIS A 5 -3.96 -7.48 -7.01
C HIS A 5 -3.57 -7.00 -8.42
N LYS A 6 -2.89 -7.88 -9.15
CA LYS A 6 -2.54 -7.66 -10.55
C LYS A 6 -3.82 -7.57 -11.38
N VAL A 7 -3.94 -6.51 -12.16
CA VAL A 7 -5.05 -6.35 -13.10
C VAL A 7 -4.60 -6.88 -14.45
N SER A 8 -5.40 -7.76 -15.05
CA SER A 8 -5.14 -8.25 -16.41
C SER A 8 -4.99 -7.07 -17.38
N PRO A 9 -3.93 -7.03 -18.23
CA PRO A 9 -3.75 -5.96 -19.20
C PRO A 9 -4.97 -5.77 -20.12
N LEU A 10 -5.72 -6.85 -20.39
CA LEU A 10 -6.96 -6.80 -21.18
C LEU A 10 -8.02 -5.87 -20.58
N LEU A 11 -8.12 -5.83 -19.25
CA LEU A 11 -9.06 -4.94 -18.56
C LEU A 11 -8.62 -3.48 -18.63
N LEU A 12 -7.31 -3.22 -18.76
CA LEU A 12 -6.74 -1.88 -18.90
C LEU A 12 -6.77 -1.34 -20.33
N GLN A 13 -7.02 -2.19 -21.35
CA GLN A 13 -7.15 -1.76 -22.75
C GLN A 13 -8.38 -0.89 -22.98
N THR A 14 -9.42 -1.05 -22.16
CA THR A 14 -10.61 -0.20 -22.23
C THR A 14 -10.40 1.01 -21.33
N GLU A 15 -10.31 2.21 -21.89
CA GLU A 15 -10.05 3.43 -21.12
C GLU A 15 -11.09 3.69 -20.04
N SER A 16 -12.37 3.32 -20.26
CA SER A 16 -13.43 3.42 -19.24
C SER A 16 -13.18 2.54 -18.01
N ASN A 17 -12.32 1.52 -18.13
CA ASN A 17 -12.03 0.59 -17.04
C ASN A 17 -10.87 1.07 -16.15
N ARG A 18 -9.96 1.90 -16.67
CA ARG A 18 -8.78 2.38 -15.90
C ARG A 18 -9.12 2.98 -14.54
N PRO A 19 -10.19 3.79 -14.36
CA PRO A 19 -10.52 4.36 -13.05
C PRO A 19 -10.85 3.33 -11.97
N PHE A 20 -11.20 2.09 -12.36
CA PHE A 20 -11.46 0.96 -11.45
C PHE A 20 -10.22 0.11 -11.18
N PHE A 21 -9.09 0.42 -11.82
CA PHE A 21 -7.88 -0.38 -11.75
C PHE A 21 -6.61 0.44 -11.48
N VAL A 22 -6.70 1.77 -11.51
CA VAL A 22 -5.60 2.67 -11.17
C VAL A 22 -6.00 3.46 -9.91
N PRO A 23 -5.23 3.35 -8.81
CA PRO A 23 -5.48 4.14 -7.62
C PRO A 23 -5.37 5.64 -7.94
N LYS A 24 -6.18 6.44 -7.26
CA LYS A 24 -6.26 7.90 -7.44
C LYS A 24 -5.54 8.71 -6.37
N VAL A 25 -5.28 8.09 -5.22
CA VAL A 25 -4.83 8.81 -4.01
C VAL A 25 -3.56 8.16 -3.48
N VAL A 26 -3.63 6.87 -3.14
CA VAL A 26 -2.54 6.14 -2.50
C VAL A 26 -2.32 4.82 -3.21
N SER A 27 -1.06 4.48 -3.49
CA SER A 27 -0.66 3.13 -3.86
C SER A 27 -0.55 2.28 -2.61
N ILE A 28 -0.95 1.01 -2.65
CA ILE A 28 -0.62 0.02 -1.62
C ILE A 28 -0.17 -1.25 -2.35
N GLY A 29 1.00 -1.75 -2.00
CA GLY A 29 1.66 -2.83 -2.71
C GLY A 29 2.52 -2.34 -3.87
N PRO A 30 3.15 -3.30 -4.59
CA PRO A 30 4.21 -3.02 -5.54
C PRO A 30 3.71 -2.46 -6.89
N TYR A 31 2.49 -2.78 -7.33
CA TYR A 31 2.04 -2.53 -8.71
C TYR A 31 1.94 -1.05 -9.10
N HIS A 32 1.62 -0.19 -8.13
CA HIS A 32 1.49 1.27 -8.35
C HIS A 32 2.52 2.05 -7.51
N HIS A 33 3.51 1.35 -6.95
CA HIS A 33 4.53 1.98 -6.15
C HIS A 33 5.41 2.90 -7.03
N GLY A 34 5.61 4.13 -6.59
CA GLY A 34 6.40 5.12 -7.33
C GLY A 34 5.67 5.83 -8.48
N ASP A 35 4.40 5.50 -8.74
CA ASP A 35 3.58 6.23 -9.73
C ASP A 35 3.54 7.72 -9.37
N ALA A 36 3.91 8.59 -10.32
CA ALA A 36 4.09 10.02 -10.07
C ALA A 36 2.82 10.71 -9.55
N HIS A 37 1.63 10.27 -9.99
CA HIS A 37 0.35 10.83 -9.54
C HIS A 37 -0.04 10.39 -8.11
N LEU A 38 0.69 9.44 -7.51
CA LEU A 38 0.46 8.92 -6.15
C LEU A 38 1.55 9.36 -5.16
N ALA A 39 2.62 9.98 -5.64
CA ALA A 39 3.78 10.36 -4.82
C ALA A 39 3.42 11.26 -3.62
N ALA A 40 2.35 12.03 -3.72
CA ALA A 40 1.87 12.91 -2.65
C ALA A 40 1.53 12.16 -1.34
N MET A 41 1.20 10.87 -1.42
CA MET A 41 0.87 10.06 -0.24
C MET A 41 2.06 9.38 0.42
N GLU A 42 3.20 9.24 -0.25
CA GLU A 42 4.39 8.58 0.30
C GLU A 42 4.93 9.23 1.59
N PRO A 43 4.97 10.58 1.73
CA PRO A 43 5.33 11.23 2.99
C PRO A 43 4.37 10.89 4.15
N LEU A 44 3.07 10.75 3.86
CA LEU A 44 2.08 10.43 4.89
C LEU A 44 2.19 8.97 5.35
N LYS A 45 2.60 8.05 4.48
CA LYS A 45 2.95 6.68 4.88
C LYS A 45 4.16 6.65 5.81
N LYS A 46 5.19 7.44 5.50
CA LYS A 46 6.37 7.59 6.36
C LYS A 46 5.97 8.14 7.74
N GLN A 47 5.17 9.20 7.78
CA GLN A 47 4.66 9.75 9.03
C GLN A 47 3.81 8.73 9.82
N ALA A 48 2.98 7.92 9.15
CA ALA A 48 2.24 6.86 9.80
C ALA A 48 3.17 5.81 10.44
N SER A 49 4.28 5.47 9.77
CA SER A 49 5.27 4.50 10.26
C SER A 49 5.99 4.93 11.53
N GLU A 50 6.11 6.24 11.79
CA GLU A 50 6.74 6.77 13.02
C GLU A 50 6.00 6.36 14.31
N LYS A 51 4.72 5.97 14.18
CA LYS A 51 3.91 5.47 15.31
C LYS A 51 4.20 4.01 15.65
N PHE A 52 5.00 3.32 14.84
CA PHE A 52 5.29 1.90 14.99
C PHE A 52 6.79 1.68 15.24
N TYR A 53 7.10 0.79 16.18
CA TYR A 53 8.48 0.50 16.58
C TYR A 53 9.20 -0.42 15.58
N THR A 54 10.53 -0.48 15.64
CA THR A 54 11.38 -1.39 14.82
C THR A 54 10.92 -2.85 14.84
N ALA A 55 10.34 -3.31 15.96
CA ALA A 55 9.77 -4.65 16.07
C ALA A 55 8.63 -4.91 15.05
N ALA A 56 7.86 -3.90 14.68
CA ALA A 56 6.83 -4.00 13.65
C ALA A 56 7.45 -4.24 12.26
N ARG A 57 8.53 -3.55 11.92
CA ARG A 57 9.28 -3.80 10.67
C ARG A 57 9.81 -5.22 10.61
N GLN A 58 10.31 -5.76 11.72
CA GLN A 58 10.77 -7.16 11.76
C GLN A 58 9.64 -8.17 11.53
N ARG A 59 8.42 -7.88 12.02
CA ARG A 59 7.23 -8.70 11.71
C ARG A 59 6.88 -8.66 10.23
N VAL A 60 6.99 -7.49 9.59
CA VAL A 60 6.81 -7.36 8.14
C VAL A 60 7.88 -8.13 7.38
N ARG A 61 9.15 -7.99 7.77
CA ARG A 61 10.27 -8.73 7.17
C ARG A 61 10.05 -10.25 7.23
N ALA A 62 9.55 -10.76 8.35
CA ALA A 62 9.27 -12.19 8.54
C ALA A 62 8.19 -12.74 7.60
N VAL A 63 7.35 -11.89 7.00
CA VAL A 63 6.32 -12.30 6.02
C VAL A 63 6.59 -11.81 4.60
N ALA A 64 7.60 -10.95 4.41
CA ALA A 64 7.83 -10.25 3.14
C ALA A 64 8.11 -11.22 1.98
N GLU A 65 8.91 -12.25 2.21
CA GLU A 65 9.22 -13.30 1.21
C GLU A 65 7.94 -14.01 0.75
N ARG A 66 7.13 -14.50 1.70
CA ARG A 66 5.85 -15.16 1.39
C ARG A 66 4.88 -14.24 0.65
N VAL A 67 4.85 -12.95 1.02
CA VAL A 67 4.00 -11.96 0.33
C VAL A 67 4.52 -11.69 -1.08
N ARG A 68 5.83 -11.64 -1.28
CA ARG A 68 6.46 -11.49 -2.60
C ARG A 68 6.09 -12.65 -3.52
N ASP A 69 6.09 -13.88 -3.03
CA ASP A 69 5.67 -15.06 -3.80
C ASP A 69 4.22 -14.97 -4.30
N MET A 70 3.34 -14.30 -3.53
CA MET A 70 1.95 -14.08 -3.93
C MET A 70 1.79 -13.10 -5.10
N TYR A 71 2.80 -12.28 -5.39
CA TYR A 71 2.82 -11.39 -6.56
C TYR A 71 3.35 -12.07 -7.83
N GLU A 72 3.55 -13.40 -7.80
CA GLU A 72 3.92 -14.26 -8.93
C GLU A 72 5.12 -13.77 -9.75
N MET A 73 6.32 -13.66 -9.16
CA MET A 73 7.58 -13.30 -9.85
C MET A 73 7.39 -12.33 -11.04
N ASP A 74 6.53 -11.33 -10.88
CA ASP A 74 6.15 -10.49 -12.01
C ASP A 74 7.40 -9.71 -12.41
N PRO A 75 7.94 -9.89 -13.62
CA PRO A 75 9.15 -9.20 -14.03
C PRO A 75 8.96 -7.67 -14.06
N GLY A 76 7.71 -7.18 -13.95
CA GLY A 76 7.38 -5.78 -13.74
C GLY A 76 7.72 -5.24 -12.34
N ILE A 77 7.85 -6.09 -11.33
CA ILE A 77 8.23 -5.68 -9.97
C ILE A 77 9.76 -5.66 -9.86
N LYS A 78 10.33 -4.48 -10.12
CA LYS A 78 11.78 -4.23 -10.03
C LYS A 78 12.11 -3.64 -8.66
N MET A 79 12.04 -4.47 -7.63
CA MET A 79 12.47 -4.13 -6.29
C MET A 79 13.39 -5.22 -5.77
N ASP A 80 14.40 -4.87 -5.00
CA ASP A 80 15.09 -5.85 -4.16
C ASP A 80 14.23 -6.22 -2.93
N ASP A 81 14.71 -7.16 -2.13
CA ASP A 81 13.96 -7.65 -0.97
C ASP A 81 13.84 -6.58 0.14
N GLU A 82 14.81 -5.68 0.26
CA GLU A 82 14.81 -4.61 1.26
C GLU A 82 13.81 -3.51 0.86
N GLU A 83 13.86 -3.06 -0.40
CA GLU A 83 12.92 -2.12 -0.99
C GLU A 83 11.48 -2.63 -0.88
N PHE A 84 11.27 -3.92 -1.18
CA PHE A 84 9.96 -4.55 -1.07
C PHE A 84 9.49 -4.63 0.39
N THR A 85 10.39 -4.97 1.32
CA THR A 85 10.07 -4.99 2.75
C THR A 85 9.73 -3.61 3.28
N ASP A 86 10.46 -2.57 2.87
CA ASP A 86 10.18 -1.19 3.26
C ASP A 86 8.86 -0.68 2.71
N MET A 87 8.57 -0.98 1.45
CA MET A 87 7.26 -0.68 0.84
C MET A 87 6.13 -1.34 1.65
N LEU A 88 6.24 -2.65 1.94
CA LEU A 88 5.24 -3.35 2.74
C LEU A 88 5.09 -2.76 4.15
N PHE A 89 6.20 -2.35 4.77
CA PHE A 89 6.18 -1.79 6.12
C PHE A 89 5.47 -0.44 6.16
N LEU A 90 5.80 0.47 5.24
CA LEU A 90 5.16 1.78 5.13
C LEU A 90 3.67 1.65 4.83
N ASP A 91 3.32 0.77 3.90
CA ASP A 91 1.95 0.51 3.51
C ASP A 91 1.11 -0.10 4.65
N ALA A 92 1.67 -1.09 5.36
CA ALA A 92 1.01 -1.68 6.52
C ALA A 92 0.78 -0.65 7.64
N CYS A 93 1.78 0.18 7.94
CA CYS A 93 1.65 1.25 8.92
C CYS A 93 0.59 2.26 8.52
N PHE A 94 0.55 2.65 7.24
CA PHE A 94 -0.44 3.56 6.71
C PHE A 94 -1.86 3.00 6.82
N VAL A 95 -2.08 1.74 6.42
CA VAL A 95 -3.40 1.10 6.51
C VAL A 95 -3.89 1.02 7.95
N VAL A 96 -3.03 0.57 8.88
CA VAL A 96 -3.38 0.52 10.32
C VAL A 96 -3.67 1.92 10.85
N HIS A 97 -2.83 2.91 10.53
CA HIS A 97 -3.05 4.29 10.97
C HIS A 97 -4.36 4.87 10.42
N PHE A 98 -4.67 4.63 9.15
CA PHE A 98 -5.89 5.09 8.50
C PHE A 98 -7.13 4.49 9.17
N ILE A 99 -7.15 3.17 9.39
CA ILE A 99 -8.26 2.48 10.07
C ILE A 99 -8.44 3.00 11.49
N SER A 100 -7.36 3.10 12.27
CA SER A 100 -7.42 3.57 13.66
C SER A 100 -7.88 5.02 13.76
N SER A 101 -7.47 5.89 12.84
CA SER A 101 -7.89 7.29 12.83
C SER A 101 -9.36 7.45 12.44
N TYR A 102 -9.85 6.61 11.54
CA TYR A 102 -11.27 6.60 11.17
C TYR A 102 -12.16 6.17 12.33
N GLN A 103 -11.74 5.18 13.13
CA GLN A 103 -12.47 4.76 14.31
C GLN A 103 -12.59 5.87 15.36
N ILE A 104 -11.48 6.54 15.68
CA ILE A 104 -11.46 7.69 16.61
C ILE A 104 -12.36 8.83 16.10
N TYR A 105 -12.32 9.10 14.79
CA TYR A 105 -13.17 10.12 14.18
C TYR A 105 -14.67 9.78 14.28
N MET A 106 -15.05 8.51 14.10
CA MET A 106 -16.44 8.07 14.22
C MET A 106 -16.95 8.09 15.67
N GLU A 107 -16.11 7.73 16.64
CA GLU A 107 -16.43 7.81 18.07
C GLU A 107 -16.63 9.28 18.51
N SER A 108 -15.78 10.20 18.05
CA SER A 108 -15.93 11.62 18.36
C SER A 108 -17.17 12.27 17.72
N ARG A 109 -17.62 11.79 16.55
CA ARG A 109 -18.89 12.22 15.92
C ARG A 109 -20.15 11.64 16.57
N SER A 110 -20.06 10.47 17.19
CA SER A 110 -21.19 9.82 17.88
C SER A 110 -21.43 10.39 19.29
N SER A 111 -20.52 11.25 19.74
CA SER A 111 -20.56 11.94 21.04
C SER A 111 -21.14 13.35 20.94
N VAL A 112 -21.71 13.72 19.79
CA VAL A 112 -22.36 15.01 19.48
C VAL A 112 -23.81 14.79 19.08
#